data_AF-A0ABD1LVB7-F1
#
_entry.id   AF-A0ABD1LVB7-F1
#
_cell.length_a   1.000
_cell.length_b   1.000
_cell.length_c   1.000
_cell.angle_alpha   90.00
_cell.angle_beta   90.00
_cell.angle_gamma   90.00
#
_symmetry.space_group_name_H-M   'P 1'
#
loop_
_entity.id
_entity.type
_entity.pdbx_description
1 polymer ?
#
loop_
_entity_poly.entity_id
_entity_poly.type
_entity_poly.pdbx_seq_one_letter_code
_entity_poly.pdbx_strand_id
1 'polypeptide(L)'
;MCVLSEEEYSKVHNLNSAKQMWDTLAFTYEGSQEVKGNKLSLLARKYELFEMEENELVQTMFGRFQTIVNELAFLGRTYDNFDHIDKLLPSVPRKWRPQVTTLRASKDLDKLSLEELIGLLKVHELELQQDDAGKR
;
A
#
# COMPACT_ATOMS: atom_id res chain seq x y z
N MET A 1 -14.63 -27.61 18.63
CA MET A 1 -15.45 -26.97 19.67
C MET A 1 -14.89 -25.57 19.85
N CYS A 2 -15.54 -24.54 19.30
CA CYS A 2 -15.08 -23.15 19.43
C CYS A 2 -15.44 -22.67 20.84
N VAL A 3 -14.44 -22.58 21.71
CA VAL A 3 -14.58 -22.05 23.06
C VAL A 3 -14.28 -20.55 22.99
N LEU A 4 -15.27 -19.73 23.36
CA LEU A 4 -15.05 -18.31 23.60
C LEU A 4 -14.10 -18.18 24.80
N SER A 5 -13.09 -17.33 24.68
CA SER A 5 -12.27 -16.94 25.83
C SER A 5 -13.16 -16.30 26.90
N GLU A 6 -12.71 -16.38 28.16
CA GLU A 6 -13.44 -15.83 29.32
C GLU A 6 -13.73 -14.33 29.15
N GLU A 7 -12.85 -13.62 28.47
CA GLU A 7 -12.98 -12.20 28.15
C GLU A 7 -14.10 -11.93 27.11
N GLU A 8 -14.21 -12.76 26.06
CA GLU A 8 -15.28 -12.67 25.07
C GLU A 8 -16.64 -13.03 25.67
N TYR A 9 -16.69 -14.08 26.50
CA TYR A 9 -17.90 -14.50 27.18
C TYR A 9 -18.43 -13.39 28.09
N SER A 10 -17.55 -12.73 28.85
CA SER A 10 -17.93 -11.60 29.71
C SER A 10 -18.55 -10.43 28.92
N LYS A 11 -18.15 -10.22 27.67
CA LYS A 11 -18.65 -9.13 26.82
C LYS A 11 -20.04 -9.42 26.24
N VAL A 12 -20.42 -10.69 26.09
CA VAL A 12 -21.67 -11.07 25.41
C VAL A 12 -22.68 -11.79 26.30
N HIS A 13 -22.31 -12.29 27.49
CA HIS A 13 -23.17 -13.12 28.35
C HIS A 13 -24.49 -12.45 28.77
N ASN A 14 -24.55 -11.11 28.78
CA ASN A 14 -25.76 -10.34 29.14
C ASN A 14 -26.66 -10.01 27.93
N LEU A 15 -26.33 -10.49 26.73
CA LEU A 15 -27.12 -10.23 25.52
C LEU A 15 -28.18 -11.32 25.32
N ASN A 16 -29.42 -10.91 25.10
CA ASN A 16 -30.59 -11.81 25.08
C ASN A 16 -30.82 -12.51 23.73
N SER A 17 -29.93 -12.32 22.76
CA SER A 17 -30.05 -12.91 21.42
C SER A 17 -28.70 -13.32 20.87
N ALA A 18 -28.65 -14.51 20.28
CA ALA A 18 -27.49 -14.99 19.53
C ALA A 18 -27.04 -14.01 18.43
N LYS A 19 -27.99 -13.25 17.84
CA LYS A 19 -27.68 -12.21 16.87
C LYS A 19 -26.89 -11.06 17.52
N GLN A 20 -27.31 -10.58 18.68
CA GLN A 20 -26.61 -9.51 19.39
C GLN A 20 -25.22 -9.96 19.85
N MET A 21 -25.10 -11.19 20.37
CA MET A 21 -23.80 -11.77 20.74
C MET A 21 -22.86 -11.85 19.54
N TRP A 22 -23.36 -12.31 18.38
CA TRP A 22 -22.59 -12.36 17.14
C TRP A 22 -22.22 -10.96 16.64
N ASP A 23 -23.14 -10.01 16.64
CA ASP A 23 -22.89 -8.63 16.21
C ASP A 23 -21.84 -7.94 17.11
N THR A 24 -21.85 -8.19 18.43
CA THR A 24 -20.84 -7.69 19.37
C THR A 24 -19.48 -8.36 19.15
N LEU A 25 -19.43 -9.67 18.92
CA LEU A 25 -18.18 -10.36 18.59
C LEU A 25 -17.62 -9.86 17.25
N ALA A 26 -18.45 -9.78 16.21
CA ALA A 26 -18.08 -9.24 14.91
C ALA A 26 -17.58 -7.79 15.02
N PHE A 27 -18.23 -6.95 15.83
CA PHE A 27 -17.76 -5.59 16.14
C PHE A 27 -16.40 -5.57 16.85
N THR A 28 -16.18 -6.49 17.78
CA THR A 28 -14.94 -6.57 18.57
C THR A 28 -13.75 -7.06 17.72
N TYR A 29 -14.01 -7.98 16.79
CA TYR A 29 -12.98 -8.60 15.95
C TYR A 29 -12.75 -7.89 14.62
N GLU A 30 -13.80 -7.39 13.97
CA GLU A 30 -13.68 -6.64 12.71
C GLU A 30 -13.47 -5.13 12.95
N GLY A 31 -13.66 -4.67 14.18
CA GLY A 31 -13.71 -3.25 14.54
C GLY A 31 -15.03 -2.58 14.19
N SER A 32 -15.29 -1.42 14.78
CA SER A 32 -16.45 -0.59 14.43
C SER A 32 -16.34 -0.09 12.98
N GLN A 33 -17.47 0.23 12.36
CA GLN A 33 -17.48 0.91 11.04
C GLN A 33 -16.63 2.20 11.05
N GLU A 34 -16.59 2.89 12.20
CA GLU A 34 -15.74 4.05 12.43
C GLU A 34 -14.24 3.70 12.41
N VAL A 35 -13.83 2.59 13.05
CA VAL A 35 -12.44 2.10 13.00
C VAL A 35 -12.04 1.71 11.58
N LYS A 36 -12.92 1.00 10.85
CA LYS A 36 -12.68 0.65 9.44
C LYS A 36 -12.54 1.91 8.57
N GLY A 37 -13.42 2.90 8.75
CA GLY A 37 -13.37 4.19 8.04
C GLY A 37 -12.11 5.01 8.36
N ASN A 38 -11.70 5.05 9.62
CA ASN A 38 -10.46 5.71 10.04
C ASN A 38 -9.22 5.01 9.46
N LYS A 39 -9.18 3.67 9.47
CA LYS A 39 -8.09 2.89 8.86
C LYS A 39 -8.02 3.14 7.35
N LEU A 40 -9.16 3.12 6.66
CA LEU A 40 -9.24 3.41 5.23
C LEU A 40 -8.72 4.81 4.91
N SER A 41 -9.13 5.81 5.70
CA SER A 41 -8.69 7.20 5.53
C SER A 41 -7.18 7.37 5.75
N LEU A 42 -6.62 6.69 6.76
CA LEU A 42 -5.19 6.70 7.02
C LEU A 42 -4.40 6.04 5.89
N LEU A 43 -4.84 4.88 5.40
CA LEU A 43 -4.20 4.18 4.29
C LEU A 43 -4.29 4.98 2.99
N ALA A 44 -5.43 5.61 2.72
CA ALA A 44 -5.59 6.49 1.58
C ALA A 44 -4.58 7.64 1.64
N ARG A 45 -4.43 8.28 2.81
CA ARG A 45 -3.41 9.31 3.01
C ARG A 45 -1.98 8.78 2.83
N LYS A 46 -1.68 7.56 3.29
CA LYS A 46 -0.36 6.93 3.08
C LYS A 46 -0.08 6.67 1.61
N TYR A 47 -1.09 6.26 0.85
CA TYR A 47 -1.01 6.11 -0.60
C TYR A 47 -0.76 7.46 -1.27
N GLU A 48 -1.55 8.49 -0.95
CA GLU A 48 -1.40 9.83 -1.52
C GLU A 48 -0.07 10.51 -1.19
N LEU A 49 0.50 10.24 -0.01
CA LEU A 49 1.79 10.79 0.42
C LEU A 49 2.94 9.81 0.24
N PHE A 50 2.74 8.74 -0.55
CA PHE A 50 3.75 7.73 -0.74
C PHE A 50 5.00 8.33 -1.39
N GLU A 51 6.14 8.13 -0.75
CA GLU A 51 7.47 8.54 -1.21
C GLU A 51 8.47 7.42 -0.94
N MET A 52 9.44 7.29 -1.83
CA MET A 52 10.60 6.44 -1.65
C MET A 52 11.51 7.06 -0.59
N GLU A 53 11.93 6.26 0.38
CA GLU A 53 12.78 6.73 1.46
C GLU A 53 14.23 6.94 0.99
N GLU A 54 15.00 7.76 1.70
CA GLU A 54 16.40 7.98 1.37
C GLU A 54 17.20 6.67 1.49
N ASN A 55 17.93 6.32 0.43
CA ASN A 55 18.72 5.08 0.34
C ASN A 55 17.89 3.79 0.38
N GLU A 56 16.57 3.89 0.22
CA GLU A 56 15.73 2.73 0.00
C GLU A 56 16.04 2.09 -1.35
N LEU A 57 15.85 0.77 -1.46
CA LEU A 57 15.90 0.07 -2.74
C LEU A 57 14.53 0.05 -3.42
N VAL A 58 14.49 0.05 -4.76
CA VAL A 58 13.23 -0.02 -5.54
C VAL A 58 12.36 -1.19 -5.12
N GLN A 59 12.96 -2.33 -4.78
CA GLN A 59 12.20 -3.51 -4.31
C GLN A 59 11.55 -3.31 -2.95
N THR A 60 12.26 -2.68 -2.02
CA THR A 60 11.71 -2.38 -0.69
C THR A 60 10.56 -1.38 -0.83
N MET A 61 10.75 -0.34 -1.63
CA MET A 61 9.74 0.67 -1.93
C MET A 61 8.49 0.01 -2.54
N PHE A 62 8.68 -0.83 -3.55
CA PHE A 62 7.57 -1.53 -4.21
C PHE A 62 6.80 -2.46 -3.25
N GLY A 63 7.49 -3.16 -2.36
CA GLY A 63 6.85 -4.00 -1.34
C GLY A 63 5.97 -3.19 -0.38
N ARG A 64 6.44 -2.02 0.08
CA ARG A 64 5.62 -1.10 0.92
C ARG A 64 4.40 -0.60 0.15
N PHE A 65 4.59 -0.22 -1.11
CA PHE A 65 3.50 0.22 -1.98
C PHE A 65 2.43 -0.86 -2.15
N GLN A 66 2.83 -2.09 -2.50
CA GLN A 66 1.91 -3.23 -2.65
C GLN A 66 1.16 -3.53 -1.34
N THR A 67 1.83 -3.41 -0.19
CA THR A 67 1.18 -3.60 1.11
C THR A 67 0.03 -2.60 1.31
N ILE A 68 0.27 -1.31 1.02
CA ILE A 68 -0.76 -0.27 1.12
C ILE A 68 -1.92 -0.54 0.16
N VAL A 69 -1.62 -0.87 -1.10
CA VAL A 69 -2.65 -1.15 -2.13
C VAL A 69 -3.50 -2.36 -1.74
N ASN A 70 -2.88 -3.43 -1.26
CA ASN A 70 -3.58 -4.64 -0.82
C ASN A 70 -4.47 -4.36 0.39
N GLU A 71 -4.00 -3.58 1.36
CA GLU A 71 -4.83 -3.19 2.51
C GLU A 71 -6.01 -2.29 2.10
N LEU A 72 -5.81 -1.39 1.14
CA LEU A 72 -6.89 -0.56 0.60
C LEU A 72 -7.94 -1.40 -0.14
N ALA A 73 -7.48 -2.33 -0.98
CA ALA A 73 -8.36 -3.25 -1.71
C ALA A 73 -9.17 -4.12 -0.75
N PHE A 74 -8.55 -4.62 0.31
CA PHE A 74 -9.22 -5.38 1.36
C PHE A 74 -10.34 -4.57 2.07
N LEU A 75 -10.16 -3.26 2.21
CA LEU A 75 -11.16 -2.35 2.77
C LEU A 75 -12.15 -1.80 1.73
N GLY A 76 -12.11 -2.29 0.49
CA GLY A 76 -13.06 -1.96 -0.57
C GLY A 76 -12.70 -0.73 -1.41
N ARG A 77 -11.47 -0.19 -1.30
CA ARG A 77 -10.98 0.88 -2.17
C ARG A 77 -9.89 0.35 -3.09
N THR A 78 -10.13 0.43 -4.39
CA THR A 78 -9.18 -0.01 -5.42
C THR A 78 -8.79 1.17 -6.30
N TYR A 79 -7.63 1.06 -6.92
CA TYR A 79 -7.11 2.00 -7.91
C TYR A 79 -6.72 1.20 -9.13
N ASP A 80 -6.72 1.84 -10.30
CA ASP A 80 -6.30 1.15 -11.52
C ASP A 80 -4.77 1.19 -11.69
N ASN A 81 -4.29 0.51 -12.73
CA ASN A 81 -2.86 0.45 -13.03
C ASN A 81 -2.27 1.84 -13.36
N PHE A 82 -3.06 2.70 -14.00
CA PHE A 82 -2.62 4.06 -14.35
C PHE A 82 -2.45 4.90 -13.08
N ASP A 83 -3.43 4.86 -12.16
CA ASP A 83 -3.35 5.52 -10.85
C ASP A 83 -2.07 5.12 -10.11
N HIS A 84 -1.73 3.83 -10.11
CA HIS A 84 -0.50 3.34 -9.48
C HIS A 84 0.77 3.89 -10.12
N ILE A 85 0.81 3.98 -11.45
CA ILE A 85 1.96 4.52 -12.19
C ILE A 85 2.08 6.03 -11.97
N ASP A 86 0.97 6.77 -12.03
CA ASP A 86 0.96 8.21 -11.77
C ASP A 86 1.31 8.52 -10.31
N LYS A 87 1.00 7.59 -9.38
CA LYS A 87 1.40 7.69 -7.97
C LYS A 87 2.90 7.42 -7.76
N LEU A 88 3.48 6.43 -8.44
CA LEU A 88 4.87 6.01 -8.23
C LEU A 88 5.91 6.88 -8.95
N LEU A 89 5.60 7.41 -10.13
CA LEU A 89 6.56 8.23 -10.88
C LEU A 89 7.00 9.51 -10.13
N PRO A 90 6.12 10.22 -9.39
CA PRO A 90 6.52 11.35 -8.55
C PRO A 90 7.15 10.95 -7.22
N SER A 91 6.96 9.70 -6.76
CA SER A 91 7.42 9.24 -5.45
C SER A 91 8.90 8.85 -5.43
N VAL A 92 9.55 8.71 -6.59
CA VAL A 92 10.98 8.40 -6.66
C VAL A 92 11.86 9.62 -6.35
N PRO A 93 13.10 9.43 -5.86
CA PRO A 93 13.97 10.52 -5.45
C PRO A 93 14.26 11.51 -6.59
N ARG A 94 14.52 12.78 -6.25
CA ARG A 94 14.79 13.85 -7.23
C ARG A 94 15.91 13.53 -8.22
N LYS A 95 16.91 12.74 -7.81
CA LYS A 95 18.01 12.28 -8.67
C LYS A 95 17.52 11.49 -9.90
N TRP A 96 16.30 10.94 -9.86
CA TRP A 96 15.72 10.11 -10.93
C TRP A 96 14.79 10.91 -11.86
N ARG A 97 14.66 12.23 -11.65
CA ARG A 97 13.82 13.11 -12.48
C ARG A 97 14.10 13.01 -13.99
N PRO A 98 15.36 12.92 -14.46
CA PRO A 98 15.62 12.72 -15.88
C PRO A 98 14.98 11.43 -16.41
N GLN A 99 15.12 10.32 -15.68
CA GLN A 99 14.52 9.04 -16.06
C GLN A 99 12.99 9.09 -16.07
N VAL A 100 12.37 9.71 -15.05
CA VAL A 100 10.92 9.92 -15.00
C VAL A 100 10.43 10.76 -16.18
N THR A 101 11.17 11.81 -16.56
CA THR A 101 10.82 12.67 -17.70
C THR A 101 10.90 11.88 -19.01
N THR A 102 11.95 11.09 -19.21
CA THR A 102 12.10 10.22 -20.39
C THR A 102 10.99 9.18 -20.45
N LEU A 103 10.62 8.55 -19.32
CA LEU A 103 9.50 7.59 -19.27
C LEU A 103 8.18 8.23 -19.70
N ARG A 104 7.87 9.41 -19.16
CA ARG A 104 6.66 10.17 -19.53
C ARG A 104 6.64 10.61 -20.99
N ALA A 105 7.80 10.90 -21.58
CA ALA A 105 7.90 11.34 -22.98
C ALA A 105 7.93 10.18 -23.99
N SER A 106 8.47 9.02 -23.60
CA SER A 106 8.73 7.90 -24.51
C SER A 106 7.68 6.80 -24.51
N LYS A 107 6.87 6.68 -23.45
CA LYS A 107 5.88 5.62 -23.31
C LYS A 107 4.47 6.19 -23.13
N ASP A 108 3.53 5.51 -23.77
CA ASP A 108 2.10 5.65 -23.53
C ASP A 108 1.84 5.07 -22.12
N LEU A 109 1.76 5.93 -21.11
CA LEU A 109 1.61 5.51 -19.70
C LEU A 109 0.37 4.62 -19.50
N ASP A 110 -0.64 4.79 -20.35
CA ASP A 110 -1.88 4.02 -20.35
C ASP A 110 -1.68 2.54 -20.74
N LYS A 111 -0.56 2.20 -21.39
CA LYS A 111 -0.23 0.82 -21.82
C LYS A 111 0.90 0.19 -21.03
N LEU A 112 1.58 0.97 -20.19
CA LEU A 112 2.68 0.49 -19.36
C LEU A 112 2.12 -0.33 -18.20
N SER A 113 2.64 -1.52 -17.96
CA SER A 113 2.29 -2.27 -16.74
C SER A 113 3.10 -1.78 -15.54
N LEU A 114 2.56 -1.96 -14.34
CA LEU A 114 3.26 -1.66 -13.10
C LEU A 114 4.59 -2.44 -12.99
N GLU A 115 4.61 -3.70 -13.39
CA GLU A 115 5.81 -4.55 -13.38
C GLU A 115 6.88 -4.03 -14.34
N GLU A 116 6.46 -3.58 -15.53
CA GLU A 116 7.37 -2.96 -16.51
C GLU A 116 7.99 -1.67 -15.94
N LEU A 117 7.18 -0.82 -15.29
CA LEU A 117 7.69 0.37 -14.60
C LEU A 117 8.75 0.00 -13.56
N ILE A 118 8.46 -0.95 -12.68
CA ILE A 118 9.41 -1.40 -11.66
C ILE A 118 10.68 -1.99 -12.28
N GLY A 119 10.57 -2.72 -13.39
CA GLY A 119 11.72 -3.21 -14.15
C GLY A 119 12.61 -2.08 -14.66
N LEU A 120 12.03 -1.02 -15.23
CA LEU A 120 12.76 0.15 -15.72
C LEU A 120 13.45 0.92 -14.58
N LEU A 121 12.77 1.05 -13.44
CA LEU A 121 13.32 1.70 -12.24
C LEU A 121 14.51 0.90 -11.66
N LYS A 122 14.45 -0.43 -11.64
CA LYS A 122 15.56 -1.29 -11.21
C LYS A 122 16.80 -1.17 -12.09
N VAL A 123 16.62 -1.12 -13.42
CA VAL A 123 17.75 -0.96 -14.34
C VAL A 123 18.49 0.33 -14.04
N HIS A 124 17.74 1.42 -13.85
CA HIS A 124 18.32 2.71 -13.50
C HIS A 124 18.97 2.73 -12.11
N GLU A 125 18.40 2.00 -11.13
CA GLU A 125 19.02 1.82 -9.81
C GLU A 125 20.42 1.20 -9.91
N LEU A 126 20.58 0.16 -10.74
CA LEU A 126 21.87 -0.51 -10.94
C LEU A 126 22.90 0.40 -11.61
N GLU A 127 22.49 1.22 -12.59
CA GLU A 127 23.37 2.20 -13.24
C GLU A 127 23.92 3.22 -12.23
N LEU A 128 23.04 3.77 -11.37
CA LEU A 128 23.43 4.73 -10.34
C LEU A 128 24.39 4.12 -9.30
N GLN A 129 24.19 2.85 -8.93
CA GLN A 129 25.09 2.15 -8.01
C GLN A 129 26.49 1.95 -8.61
N GLN A 130 26.60 1.72 -9.92
CA GLN A 130 27.90 1.62 -10.60
C GLN A 130 28.62 2.97 -10.66
N ASP A 131 27.89 4.05 -10.96
CA ASP A 131 28.45 5.41 -11.00
C ASP A 131 28.95 5.89 -9.63
N ASP A 132 28.27 5.50 -8.55
CA ASP A 132 28.71 5.82 -7.18
C ASP A 132 29.92 4.96 -6.75
N ALA A 133 30.04 3.72 -7.24
CA ALA A 133 31.19 2.87 -6.99
C ALA A 133 32.45 3.32 -7.74
N GLY A 134 32.31 3.86 -8.96
CA GLY A 134 33.42 4.38 -9.77
C GLY A 134 33.98 5.73 -9.30
N LYS A 135 33.31 6.42 -8.37
CA LYS A 135 33.76 7.68 -7.77
C LYS A 135 34.50 7.50 -6.44
N ARG A 136 34.65 6.27 -5.95
CA ARG A 136 35.34 5.94 -4.69
C ARG A 136 36.78 5.53 -4.91
#